data_AF-A0A932QQ55-F1
#
_entry.id   AF-A0A932QQ55-F1
#
_cell.length_a   1.000
_cell.length_b   1.000
_cell.length_c   1.000
_cell.angle_alpha   90.00
_cell.angle_beta   90.00
_cell.angle_gamma   90.00
#
_symmetry.space_group_name_H-M   'P 1'
#
loop_
_entity.id
_entity.type
_entity.pdbx_description
1 polymer ?
#
loop_
_entity_poly.entity_id
_entity_poly.type
_entity_poly.pdbx_seq_one_letter_code
_entity_poly.pdbx_strand_id
1 'polypeptide(L)'
;TMRTFSEEKKSGTIELLLTYPVRDIEAVLGKFAGCLGIFAIMISFSLPCLLLVAFFGDPELGVIITGYVGLLFMGGAFISLGIFMSTLTENQVIAAVLSFAALLLLYMVGYSAGFVGEGTGTALEYISILSHLDSFAKGVLDTSDIIYYVLFAVFFLFLSMRTLESKRWRA
;
A
#
# COMPACT_ATOMS: atom_id res chain seq x y z
N THR A 1 -4.22 8.64 2.10
CA THR A 1 -4.91 7.39 2.52
C THR A 1 -5.50 7.50 3.91
N MET A 2 -4.73 7.89 4.94
CA MET A 2 -5.18 7.93 6.34
C MET A 2 -6.39 8.84 6.61
N ARG A 3 -6.59 9.88 5.77
CA ARG A 3 -7.72 10.82 5.88
C ARG A 3 -9.07 10.24 5.39
N THR A 4 -9.03 9.25 4.48
CA THR A 4 -10.20 8.88 3.66
C THR A 4 -11.43 8.42 4.44
N PHE A 5 -11.28 7.52 5.41
CA PHE A 5 -12.40 7.10 6.28
C PHE A 5 -12.42 7.81 7.63
N SER A 6 -11.26 8.26 8.13
CA SER A 6 -11.23 8.98 9.43
C SER A 6 -11.96 10.32 9.36
N GLU A 7 -11.83 11.04 8.24
CA GLU A 7 -12.47 12.34 8.06
C GLU A 7 -13.98 12.18 7.87
N GLU A 8 -14.43 11.17 7.13
CA GLU A 8 -15.87 10.88 6.98
C GLU A 8 -16.54 10.48 8.29
N LYS A 9 -15.84 9.75 9.16
CA LYS A 9 -16.34 9.47 10.51
C LYS A 9 -16.39 10.73 11.36
N LYS A 10 -15.32 11.52 11.34
CA LYS A 10 -15.25 12.77 12.10
C LYS A 10 -16.33 13.77 11.67
N SER A 11 -16.65 13.81 10.39
CA SER A 11 -17.67 14.68 9.81
C SER A 11 -19.09 14.11 9.87
N GLY A 12 -19.28 12.87 10.33
CA GLY A 12 -20.59 12.19 10.38
C GLY A 12 -21.12 11.72 9.02
N THR A 13 -20.46 12.07 7.92
CA THR A 13 -20.87 11.68 6.55
C THR A 13 -20.82 10.17 6.31
N ILE A 14 -20.13 9.41 7.16
CA ILE A 14 -20.06 7.95 7.04
C ILE A 14 -21.44 7.28 7.18
N GLU A 15 -22.36 7.85 7.97
CA GLU A 15 -23.73 7.34 8.09
C GLU A 15 -24.51 7.50 6.79
N LEU A 16 -24.26 8.59 6.08
CA LEU A 16 -24.87 8.89 4.78
C LEU A 16 -24.34 7.94 3.69
N LEU A 17 -23.07 7.56 3.79
CA LEU A 17 -22.44 6.60 2.89
C LEU A 17 -22.94 5.17 3.13
N LEU A 18 -23.18 4.80 4.40
CA LEU A 18 -23.71 3.48 4.79
C LEU A 18 -25.21 3.30 4.52
N THR A 19 -25.95 4.40 4.38
CA THR A 19 -27.39 4.38 4.05
C THR A 19 -27.65 4.47 2.54
N TYR A 20 -26.67 4.90 1.75
CA TYR A 20 -26.74 4.89 0.30
C TYR A 20 -26.74 3.44 -0.24
N PRO A 21 -27.38 3.16 -1.40
CA PRO A 21 -27.40 1.84 -2.03
C PRO A 21 -26.07 1.50 -2.73
N VAL A 22 -24.94 1.77 -2.06
CA VAL A 22 -23.59 1.49 -2.54
C VAL A 22 -23.05 0.31 -1.73
N ARG A 23 -22.43 -0.66 -2.39
CA ARG A 23 -21.83 -1.79 -1.67
C ARG A 23 -20.57 -1.33 -0.94
N ASP A 24 -20.34 -1.84 0.27
CA ASP A 24 -19.14 -1.52 1.06
C ASP A 24 -17.83 -1.77 0.28
N ILE A 25 -17.82 -2.80 -0.58
CA ILE A 25 -16.69 -3.11 -1.46
C ILE A 25 -16.45 -2.03 -2.53
N GLU A 26 -17.50 -1.43 -3.08
CA GLU A 26 -17.40 -0.37 -4.09
C GLU A 26 -16.85 0.91 -3.47
N ALA A 27 -17.27 1.23 -2.24
CA ALA A 27 -16.74 2.37 -1.49
C ALA A 27 -15.24 2.20 -1.17
N VAL A 28 -14.85 1.01 -0.70
CA VAL A 28 -13.45 0.70 -0.36
C VAL A 28 -12.57 0.67 -1.61
N LEU A 29 -13.00 -0.02 -2.68
CA LEU A 29 -12.25 -0.11 -3.93
C LEU A 29 -12.15 1.25 -4.64
N GLY A 30 -13.22 2.06 -4.61
CA GLY A 30 -13.21 3.41 -5.18
C GLY A 30 -12.19 4.32 -4.48
N LYS A 31 -12.14 4.30 -3.14
CA LYS A 31 -11.14 5.05 -2.36
C LYS A 31 -9.72 4.53 -2.58
N PHE A 32 -9.56 3.22 -2.69
CA PHE A 32 -8.28 2.59 -3.02
C PHE A 32 -7.79 3.03 -4.40
N ALA A 33 -8.62 2.90 -5.44
CA ALA A 33 -8.30 3.30 -6.80
C ALA A 33 -8.00 4.80 -6.91
N GLY A 34 -8.76 5.65 -6.20
CA GLY A 34 -8.48 7.09 -6.13
C GLY A 34 -7.11 7.40 -5.49
N CYS A 35 -6.77 6.74 -4.39
CA CYS A 35 -5.46 6.91 -3.76
C CYS A 35 -4.32 6.39 -4.65
N LEU A 36 -4.52 5.22 -5.29
CA LEU A 36 -3.55 4.60 -6.18
C LEU A 36 -3.34 5.43 -7.45
N GLY A 37 -4.39 6.03 -8.01
CA GLY A 37 -4.30 6.94 -9.14
C GLY A 37 -3.51 8.21 -8.80
N ILE A 38 -3.78 8.84 -7.66
CA ILE A 38 -2.99 9.98 -7.18
C ILE A 38 -1.52 9.58 -7.00
N PHE A 39 -1.27 8.41 -6.43
CA PHE A 39 0.08 7.89 -6.23
C PHE A 39 0.81 7.63 -7.57
N ALA A 40 0.13 7.05 -8.56
CA ALA A 40 0.68 6.86 -9.90
C ALA A 40 1.01 8.20 -10.59
N ILE A 41 0.18 9.23 -10.42
CA ILE A 41 0.47 10.58 -10.90
C ILE A 41 1.71 11.14 -10.19
N MET A 42 1.81 11.00 -8.86
CA MET A 42 2.98 11.45 -8.10
C MET A 42 4.28 10.77 -8.56
N ILE A 43 4.22 9.46 -8.84
CA ILE A 43 5.37 8.74 -9.41
C ILE A 43 5.70 9.28 -10.81
N SER A 44 4.70 9.59 -11.63
CA SER A 44 4.90 10.13 -12.98
C SER A 44 5.64 11.47 -13.00
N PHE A 45 5.55 12.26 -11.91
CA PHE A 45 6.35 13.48 -11.75
C PHE A 45 7.87 13.23 -11.64
N SER A 46 8.32 11.99 -11.45
CA SER A 46 9.75 11.62 -11.49
C SER A 46 10.25 11.27 -12.89
N LEU A 47 9.36 11.12 -13.89
CA LEU A 47 9.73 10.89 -15.30
C LEU A 47 10.63 11.98 -15.91
N PRO A 48 10.51 13.28 -15.59
CA PRO A 48 11.44 14.30 -16.08
C PRO A 48 12.90 14.02 -15.69
N CYS A 49 13.13 13.49 -14.47
CA CYS A 49 14.48 13.07 -14.06
C CYS A 49 14.97 11.90 -14.91
N LEU A 50 14.09 10.98 -15.29
CA LEU A 50 14.40 9.89 -16.21
C LEU A 50 14.84 10.41 -17.58
N LEU A 51 14.09 11.38 -18.12
CA LEU A 51 14.41 11.98 -19.42
C LEU A 51 15.80 12.62 -19.39
N LEU A 52 16.14 13.34 -18.32
CA LEU A 52 17.49 13.89 -18.16
C LEU A 52 18.58 12.79 -18.18
N VAL A 53 18.37 11.69 -17.46
CA VAL A 53 19.32 10.56 -17.47
C VAL A 53 19.40 9.90 -18.85
N ALA A 54 18.29 9.80 -19.57
CA ALA A 54 18.26 9.26 -20.94
C ALA A 54 18.92 10.17 -21.97
N PHE A 55 18.95 11.49 -21.74
CA PHE A 55 19.67 12.43 -22.61
C PHE A 55 21.19 12.41 -22.39
N PHE A 56 21.65 12.17 -21.16
CA PHE A 56 23.06 12.25 -20.78
C PHE A 56 23.75 10.88 -20.60
N GLY A 57 23.01 9.77 -20.62
CA GLY A 57 23.54 8.41 -20.45
C GLY A 57 22.82 7.38 -21.32
N ASP A 58 23.18 6.11 -21.15
CA ASP A 58 22.55 4.96 -21.81
C ASP A 58 21.80 4.12 -20.75
N PRO A 59 20.60 4.56 -20.33
CA PRO A 59 19.88 3.88 -19.27
C PRO A 59 19.25 2.57 -19.75
N GLU A 60 19.36 1.53 -18.94
CA GLU A 60 18.64 0.28 -19.14
C GLU A 60 17.14 0.48 -18.88
N LEU A 61 16.38 0.81 -19.93
CA LEU A 61 14.94 1.08 -19.86
C LEU A 61 14.13 -0.07 -19.25
N GLY A 62 14.60 -1.31 -19.40
CA GLY A 62 13.99 -2.48 -18.78
C GLY A 62 13.95 -2.37 -17.26
N VAL A 63 15.12 -2.14 -16.63
CA VAL A 63 15.28 -2.01 -15.18
C VAL A 63 14.48 -0.84 -14.62
N ILE A 64 14.44 0.25 -15.38
CA ILE A 64 13.63 1.42 -15.04
C ILE A 64 12.16 1.05 -14.98
N ILE A 65 11.60 0.51 -16.06
CA ILE A 65 10.17 0.22 -16.16
C ILE A 65 9.75 -0.77 -15.08
N THR A 66 10.54 -1.83 -14.84
CA THR A 66 10.27 -2.79 -13.77
C THR A 66 10.33 -2.14 -12.40
N GLY A 67 11.27 -1.23 -12.15
CA GLY A 67 11.34 -0.45 -10.92
C GLY A 67 10.09 0.40 -10.69
N TYR A 68 9.59 1.08 -11.73
CA TYR A 68 8.33 1.85 -11.65
C TYR A 68 7.11 0.96 -11.38
N VAL A 69 7.04 -0.21 -12.01
CA VAL A 69 5.99 -1.20 -11.76
C VAL A 69 6.06 -1.71 -10.32
N GLY A 70 7.26 -2.04 -9.83
CA GLY A 70 7.49 -2.47 -8.44
C GLY A 70 7.07 -1.40 -7.43
N LEU A 71 7.42 -0.13 -7.68
CA LEU A 71 7.00 1.01 -6.86
C LEU A 71 5.47 1.15 -6.82
N LEU A 72 4.78 0.91 -7.93
CA LEU A 72 3.33 0.98 -8.01
C LEU A 72 2.67 -0.14 -7.19
N PHE A 73 3.18 -1.37 -7.28
CA PHE A 73 2.70 -2.49 -6.46
C PHE A 73 2.96 -2.29 -4.96
N MET A 74 4.19 -1.89 -4.60
CA MET A 74 4.56 -1.59 -3.22
C MET A 74 3.71 -0.44 -2.65
N GLY A 75 3.52 0.63 -3.43
CA GLY A 75 2.64 1.73 -3.05
C GLY A 75 1.19 1.30 -2.87
N GLY A 76 0.69 0.42 -3.74
CA GLY A 76 -0.63 -0.21 -3.58
C GLY A 76 -0.76 -0.94 -2.25
N ALA A 77 0.22 -1.75 -1.87
CA ALA A 77 0.27 -2.45 -0.59
C ALA A 77 0.27 -1.48 0.62
N PHE A 78 1.03 -0.39 0.54
CA PHE A 78 1.03 0.63 1.60
C PHE A 78 -0.30 1.39 1.67
N ILE A 79 -0.90 1.68 0.53
CA ILE A 79 -2.18 2.36 0.45
C ILE A 79 -3.29 1.53 1.10
N SER A 80 -3.35 0.23 0.82
CA SER A 80 -4.33 -0.67 1.43
C SER A 80 -4.19 -0.74 2.95
N LEU A 81 -2.96 -0.79 3.47
CA LEU A 81 -2.72 -0.77 4.92
C LEU A 81 -3.16 0.55 5.54
N GLY A 82 -2.82 1.69 4.91
CA GLY A 82 -3.22 3.00 5.39
C GLY A 82 -4.74 3.21 5.37
N ILE A 83 -5.43 2.64 4.37
CA ILE A 83 -6.90 2.62 4.31
C ILE A 83 -7.45 1.81 5.47
N PHE A 84 -6.95 0.60 5.72
CA PHE A 84 -7.35 -0.24 6.85
C PHE A 84 -7.20 0.50 8.18
N MET A 85 -6.05 1.12 8.43
CA MET A 85 -5.83 1.89 9.66
C MET A 85 -6.82 3.05 9.81
N SER A 86 -7.22 3.71 8.71
CA SER A 86 -8.27 4.75 8.75
C SER A 86 -9.66 4.19 9.07
N THR A 87 -9.92 2.90 8.84
CA THR A 87 -11.17 2.24 9.25
C THR A 87 -11.21 1.91 10.74
N LEU A 88 -10.07 1.85 11.43
CA LEU A 88 -10.01 1.54 12.87
C LEU A 88 -10.25 2.76 13.78
N THR A 89 -9.89 3.97 13.32
CA THR A 89 -9.96 5.19 14.14
C THR A 89 -10.82 6.27 13.48
N GLU A 90 -11.26 7.23 14.30
CA GLU A 90 -12.03 8.42 13.90
C GLU A 90 -11.12 9.66 13.83
N ASN A 91 -9.93 9.58 14.41
CA ASN A 91 -8.96 10.67 14.41
C ASN A 91 -7.89 10.43 13.35
N GLN A 92 -7.81 11.33 12.36
CA GLN A 92 -6.81 11.28 11.28
C GLN A 92 -5.37 11.21 11.80
N VAL A 93 -5.07 11.90 12.90
CA VAL A 93 -3.71 11.91 13.49
C VAL A 93 -3.37 10.51 14.01
N ILE A 94 -4.29 9.87 14.74
CA ILE A 94 -4.10 8.50 15.22
C ILE A 94 -3.99 7.53 14.04
N ALA A 95 -4.79 7.71 12.98
CA ALA A 95 -4.72 6.87 11.78
C ALA A 95 -3.34 6.97 11.13
N ALA A 96 -2.80 8.19 11.06
CA ALA A 96 -1.49 8.44 10.49
C ALA A 96 -0.37 7.81 11.31
N VAL A 97 -0.38 8.00 12.63
CA VAL A 97 0.63 7.41 13.52
C VAL A 97 0.60 5.88 13.47
N LEU A 98 -0.58 5.26 13.50
CA LEU A 98 -0.71 3.79 13.43
C LEU A 98 -0.23 3.24 12.09
N SER A 99 -0.62 3.89 10.98
CA SER A 99 -0.15 3.50 9.66
C SER A 99 1.36 3.63 9.53
N PHE A 100 1.92 4.76 9.99
CA PHE A 100 3.37 4.97 9.97
C PHE A 100 4.10 3.95 10.83
N ALA A 101 3.64 3.69 12.05
CA ALA A 101 4.23 2.69 12.94
C ALA A 101 4.19 1.28 12.32
N ALA A 102 3.07 0.88 11.71
CA ALA A 102 2.94 -0.41 11.06
C ALA A 102 3.88 -0.55 9.85
N LEU A 103 3.99 0.50 9.02
CA LEU A 103 4.92 0.52 7.90
C LEU A 103 6.38 0.49 8.37
N LEU A 104 6.70 1.21 9.44
CA LEU A 104 8.03 1.21 10.06
C LEU A 104 8.40 -0.18 10.59
N LEU A 105 7.46 -0.87 11.24
CA LEU A 105 7.67 -2.23 11.71
C LEU A 105 7.92 -3.19 10.55
N LEU A 106 7.12 -3.12 9.48
CA LEU A 106 7.32 -3.93 8.28
C LEU A 106 8.66 -3.65 7.60
N TYR A 107 9.11 -2.40 7.61
CA TYR A 107 10.44 -2.01 7.15
C TYR A 107 11.55 -2.66 8.00
N MET A 108 11.39 -2.65 9.33
CA MET A 108 12.36 -3.24 10.26
C MET A 108 12.46 -4.77 10.13
N VAL A 109 11.37 -5.46 9.76
CA VAL A 109 11.39 -6.92 9.51
C VAL A 109 12.43 -7.25 8.43
N GLY A 110 12.46 -6.50 7.32
CA GLY A 110 13.43 -6.70 6.25
C GLY A 110 14.88 -6.51 6.71
N TYR A 111 15.14 -5.51 7.53
CA TYR A 111 16.48 -5.27 8.07
C TYR A 111 16.91 -6.38 9.06
N SER A 112 15.97 -6.86 9.88
CA SER A 112 16.25 -7.87 10.90
C SER A 112 16.57 -9.26 10.33
N ALA A 113 16.12 -9.58 9.10
CA ALA A 113 16.36 -10.87 8.45
C ALA A 113 17.86 -11.22 8.36
N GLY A 114 18.74 -10.23 8.17
CA GLY A 114 20.20 -10.43 8.11
C GLY A 114 20.87 -10.74 9.45
N PHE A 115 20.17 -10.63 10.58
CA PHE A 115 20.71 -10.83 11.93
C PHE A 115 20.22 -12.12 12.61
N VAL A 116 19.36 -12.91 11.96
CA VAL A 116 18.80 -14.15 12.52
C VAL A 116 19.35 -15.37 11.77
N GLY A 117 19.29 -16.57 12.38
CA GLY A 117 19.74 -17.81 11.74
C GLY A 117 18.95 -18.16 10.47
N GLU A 118 19.57 -18.90 9.54
CA GLU A 118 19.08 -19.15 8.18
C GLU A 118 17.57 -19.48 8.10
N GLY A 119 17.07 -20.44 8.89
CA GLY A 119 15.66 -20.84 8.83
C GLY A 119 14.66 -19.73 9.17
N THR A 120 14.98 -18.91 10.17
CA THR A 120 14.17 -17.73 10.53
C THR A 120 14.41 -16.56 9.60
N GLY A 121 15.64 -16.37 9.11
CA GLY A 121 16.00 -15.32 8.15
C GLY A 121 15.18 -15.42 6.87
N THR A 122 15.06 -16.62 6.28
CA THR A 122 14.28 -16.84 5.05
C THR A 122 12.78 -16.55 5.25
N ALA A 123 12.22 -16.88 6.42
CA ALA A 123 10.83 -16.58 6.73
C ALA A 123 10.58 -15.07 6.88
N LEU A 124 11.50 -14.35 7.54
CA LEU A 124 11.41 -12.89 7.65
C LEU A 124 11.61 -12.21 6.28
N GLU A 125 12.47 -12.75 5.44
CA GLU A 125 12.71 -12.24 4.09
C GLU A 125 11.47 -12.40 3.20
N TYR A 126 10.72 -13.48 3.35
CA TYR A 126 9.43 -13.67 2.65
C TYR A 126 8.31 -12.76 3.16
N ILE A 127 8.40 -12.26 4.39
CA ILE A 127 7.44 -11.31 4.96
C ILE A 127 7.85 -9.86 4.65
N SER A 128 9.12 -9.62 4.35
CA SER A 128 9.64 -8.29 4.09
C SER A 128 9.09 -7.71 2.78
N ILE A 129 8.54 -6.51 2.87
CA ILE A 129 8.05 -5.78 1.69
C ILE A 129 9.21 -5.31 0.82
N LEU A 130 10.38 -5.05 1.42
CA LEU A 130 11.54 -4.49 0.72
C LEU A 130 12.33 -5.54 -0.06
N SER A 131 12.43 -6.77 0.44
CA SER A 131 13.14 -7.86 -0.26
C SER A 131 12.53 -8.13 -1.64
N HIS A 132 11.21 -8.10 -1.72
CA HIS A 132 10.48 -8.25 -2.97
C HIS A 132 10.70 -7.06 -3.93
N LEU A 133 11.06 -5.87 -3.42
CA LEU A 133 11.37 -4.71 -4.26
C LEU A 133 12.75 -4.83 -4.94
N ASP A 134 13.70 -5.52 -4.30
CA ASP A 134 15.06 -5.68 -4.84
C ASP A 134 15.06 -6.44 -6.17
N SER A 135 14.16 -7.39 -6.36
CA SER A 135 13.96 -8.07 -7.65
C SER A 135 13.55 -7.09 -8.76
N PHE A 136 12.58 -6.22 -8.50
CA PHE A 136 12.14 -5.18 -9.46
C PHE A 136 13.26 -4.18 -9.75
N ALA A 137 14.04 -3.80 -8.73
CA ALA A 137 15.17 -2.89 -8.86
C ALA A 137 16.31 -3.48 -9.71
N LYS A 138 16.39 -4.81 -9.84
CA LYS A 138 17.33 -5.52 -10.71
C LYS A 138 16.81 -5.78 -12.12
N GLY A 139 15.60 -5.33 -12.47
CA GLY A 139 15.02 -5.62 -13.78
C GLY A 139 14.22 -6.91 -13.87
N VAL A 140 14.04 -7.62 -12.75
CA VAL A 140 13.41 -8.95 -12.74
C VAL A 140 11.97 -8.83 -12.23
N LEU A 141 11.03 -9.27 -13.04
CA LEU A 141 9.63 -9.43 -12.65
C LEU A 141 9.38 -10.87 -12.23
N ASP A 142 9.58 -11.18 -10.95
CA ASP A 142 9.13 -12.46 -10.41
C ASP A 142 7.62 -12.43 -10.16
N THR A 143 6.95 -13.52 -10.52
CA THR A 143 5.52 -13.68 -10.25
C THR A 143 5.26 -13.76 -8.75
N SER A 144 6.22 -14.28 -7.99
CA SER A 144 6.16 -14.37 -6.52
C SER A 144 6.01 -13.00 -5.88
N ASP A 145 6.77 -12.01 -6.35
CA ASP A 145 6.76 -10.65 -5.81
C ASP A 145 5.45 -9.93 -6.13
N ILE A 146 4.95 -10.10 -7.35
CA ILE A 146 3.66 -9.54 -7.76
C ILE A 146 2.53 -10.13 -6.91
N ILE A 147 2.53 -11.46 -6.75
CA ILE A 147 1.52 -12.16 -5.94
C ILE A 147 1.58 -11.68 -4.48
N TYR A 148 2.77 -11.52 -3.92
CA TYR A 148 2.94 -11.01 -2.56
C TYR A 148 2.27 -9.63 -2.38
N TYR A 149 2.58 -8.65 -3.23
CA TYR A 149 1.99 -7.31 -3.11
C TYR A 149 0.47 -7.30 -3.34
N VAL A 150 -0.02 -8.10 -4.30
CA VAL A 150 -1.45 -8.22 -4.56
C VAL A 150 -2.17 -8.86 -3.37
N LEU A 151 -1.65 -9.95 -2.81
CA LEU A 151 -2.23 -10.60 -1.63
C LEU A 151 -2.21 -9.68 -0.42
N PHE A 152 -1.12 -8.96 -0.19
CA PHE A 152 -1.03 -7.95 0.86
C PHE A 152 -2.13 -6.89 0.69
N ALA A 153 -2.29 -6.36 -0.53
CA ALA A 153 -3.30 -5.35 -0.81
C ALA A 153 -4.73 -5.87 -0.60
N VAL A 154 -5.04 -7.04 -1.16
CA VAL A 154 -6.34 -7.69 -1.01
C VAL A 154 -6.65 -8.00 0.45
N PHE A 155 -5.67 -8.47 1.22
CA PHE A 155 -5.83 -8.78 2.64
C PHE A 155 -6.24 -7.55 3.46
N PHE A 156 -5.53 -6.42 3.33
CA PHE A 156 -5.87 -5.21 4.07
C PHE A 156 -7.17 -4.54 3.58
N LEU A 157 -7.48 -4.61 2.29
CA LEU A 157 -8.77 -4.15 1.78
C LEU A 157 -9.92 -5.02 2.31
N PHE A 158 -9.74 -6.34 2.39
CA PHE A 158 -10.70 -7.24 3.00
C PHE A 158 -10.93 -6.92 4.49
N LEU A 159 -9.86 -6.69 5.26
CA LEU A 159 -9.98 -6.27 6.66
C LEU A 159 -10.68 -4.91 6.82
N SER A 160 -10.45 -3.99 5.88
CA SER A 160 -11.15 -2.70 5.84
C SER A 160 -12.66 -2.89 5.68
N MET A 161 -13.08 -3.79 4.77
CA MET A 161 -14.49 -4.15 4.60
C MET A 161 -15.09 -4.76 5.86
N ARG A 162 -14.41 -5.73 6.47
CA ARG A 162 -14.90 -6.38 7.71
C ARG A 162 -15.06 -5.40 8.87
N THR A 163 -14.17 -4.42 8.95
CA THR A 163 -14.24 -3.37 9.97
C THR A 163 -15.46 -2.47 9.75
N LEU A 164 -15.79 -2.14 8.50
CA LEU A 164 -16.99 -1.36 8.14
C LEU A 164 -18.28 -2.15 8.41
N GLU A 165 -18.35 -3.41 7.98
CA GLU A 165 -19.50 -4.30 8.23
C GLU A 165 -19.77 -4.47 9.74
N SER A 166 -18.73 -4.69 10.54
CA SER A 166 -18.87 -4.83 11.99
C SER A 166 -19.40 -3.57 12.66
N LYS A 167 -19.12 -2.37 12.11
CA LYS A 167 -19.69 -1.12 12.64
C LYS A 167 -21.17 -0.98 12.30
N ARG A 168 -21.59 -1.41 11.10
CA ARG A 168 -23.00 -1.42 10.70
C ARG A 168 -23.86 -2.30 11.60
N TRP A 169 -23.32 -3.39 12.16
CA TRP A 169 -24.06 -4.27 13.07
C TRP A 169 -24.18 -3.74 14.51
N ARG A 170 -23.40 -2.72 14.87
CA ARG A 170 -23.40 -2.14 16.23
C ARG A 170 -24.19 -0.83 16.34
N ALA A 171 -24.55 -0.23 15.21
CA ALA A 171 -25.40 0.97 15.11
C ALA A 171 -26.87 0.54 14.97
#